data_AF-A0A4U6CVZ5-F1
#
_entry.id   AF-A0A4U6CVZ5-F1
#
_cell.length_a   1.000
_cell.length_b   1.000
_cell.length_c   1.000
_cell.angle_alpha   90.00
_cell.angle_beta   90.00
_cell.angle_gamma   90.00
#
_symmetry.space_group_name_H-M   'P 1'
#
loop_
_entity.id
_entity.type
_entity.pdbx_description
1 polymer ?
#
loop_
_entity_poly.entity_id
_entity_poly.type
_entity_poly.pdbx_seq_one_letter_code
_entity_poly.pdbx_strand_id
1 'polypeptide(L)' 'MESTQFKRFFGALLTLLGIAVLLFACVAFLSEKPVLGLTVSKWESVVPFLVGSVFLLTGVNLISRV' A
#
# COMPACT_ATOMS: atom_id res chain seq x y z
N MET A 1 -0.52 30.05 0.39
CA MET A 1 -0.52 29.15 1.56
C MET A 1 -1.17 27.78 1.26
N GLU A 2 -1.57 27.47 0.01
CA GLU A 2 -2.27 26.21 -0.33
C GLU A 2 -1.37 25.02 -0.69
N SER A 3 -0.15 25.25 -1.20
CA SER A 3 0.70 24.17 -1.73
C SER A 3 1.24 23.20 -0.67
N THR A 4 1.37 23.63 0.59
CA THR A 4 1.79 22.80 1.72
C THR A 4 0.68 21.85 2.20
N GLN A 5 -0.56 22.34 2.28
CA GLN A 5 -1.72 21.50 2.61
C GLN A 5 -1.95 20.43 1.54
N PHE A 6 -1.80 20.78 0.26
CA PHE A 6 -1.98 19.83 -0.85
C PHE A 6 -0.95 18.69 -0.80
N LYS A 7 0.32 19.01 -0.53
CA LYS A 7 1.38 17.99 -0.39
C LYS A 7 1.15 17.08 0.83
N ARG A 8 0.67 17.63 1.95
CA ARG A 8 0.26 16.83 3.12
C ARG A 8 -0.93 15.92 2.82
N PHE A 9 -1.94 16.44 2.13
CA PHE A 9 -3.12 15.67 1.75
C PHE A 9 -2.76 14.53 0.78
N PHE A 10 -1.87 14.81 -0.18
CA PHE A 10 -1.36 13.81 -1.11
C PHE A 10 -0.53 12.72 -0.39
N GLY A 11 0.32 13.12 0.57
CA GLY A 11 1.09 12.17 1.39
C GLY A 11 0.20 11.29 2.27
N ALA A 12 -0.86 11.87 2.86
CA ALA A 12 -1.85 11.13 3.63
C ALA A 12 -2.63 10.12 2.76
N LEU A 13 -3.10 10.54 1.57
CA LEU A 13 -3.75 9.68 0.60
C LEU A 13 -2.85 8.52 0.16
N LEU A 14 -1.58 8.81 -0.17
CA LEU A 14 -0.62 7.81 -0.61
C LEU A 14 -0.33 6.78 0.48
N THR A 15 -0.24 7.23 1.73
CA THR A 15 -0.07 6.36 2.91
C THR A 15 -1.31 5.47 3.11
N LEU A 16 -2.51 6.04 2.99
CA LEU A 16 -3.77 5.32 3.17
C LEU A 16 -3.97 4.25 2.07
N LEU A 17 -3.61 4.58 0.83
CA LEU A 17 -3.53 3.62 -0.28
C LEU A 17 -2.51 2.51 -0.02
N GLY A 18 -1.30 2.84 0.46
CA GLY A 18 -0.28 1.86 0.82
C GLY A 18 -0.74 0.88 1.89
N ILE A 19 -1.44 1.37 2.92
CA ILE A 19 -2.05 0.54 3.97
C ILE A 19 -3.13 -0.37 3.38
N ALA A 20 -4.03 0.15 2.53
CA ALA A 20 -5.07 -0.66 1.91
C ALA A 20 -4.49 -1.80 1.05
N VAL A 21 -3.44 -1.52 0.27
CA VAL A 21 -2.74 -2.52 -0.55
C VAL A 21 -2.00 -3.54 0.32
N LEU A 22 -1.36 -3.11 1.41
CA LEU A 22 -0.71 -4.03 2.36
C LEU A 22 -1.71 -4.95 3.05
N LEU A 23 -2.87 -4.42 3.46
CA LEU A 23 -3.93 -5.23 4.05
C LEU A 23 -4.45 -6.25 3.04
N PHE A 24 -4.64 -5.85 1.77
CA PHE A 24 -5.01 -6.77 0.71
C PHE A 24 -3.96 -7.85 0.48
N ALA A 25 -2.68 -7.49 0.45
CA ALA A 25 -1.56 -8.44 0.34
C ALA A 25 -1.54 -9.42 1.51
N CYS A 26 -1.70 -8.95 2.75
CA CYS A 26 -1.79 -9.80 3.93
C CYS A 26 -2.96 -10.76 3.85
N VAL A 27 -4.15 -10.31 3.45
CA VAL A 27 -5.34 -11.16 3.27
C VAL A 27 -5.11 -12.20 2.17
N ALA A 28 -4.48 -11.81 1.07
CA ALA A 28 -4.11 -12.71 -0.03
C ALA A 28 -3.02 -13.71 0.36
N PHE A 29 -2.10 -13.33 1.26
CA PHE A 29 -1.02 -14.20 1.76
C PHE A 29 -1.51 -15.19 2.81
N LEU A 30 -2.42 -14.76 3.70
CA LEU A 30 -2.93 -15.59 4.79
C LEU A 30 -4.11 -16.49 4.35
N SER A 31 -4.86 -16.08 3.33
CA SER A 31 -5.90 -16.93 2.76
C SER A 31 -5.24 -18.00 1.89
N GLU A 32 -5.10 -19.22 2.43
CA GLU A 32 -4.79 -20.44 1.66
C GLU A 32 -5.91 -20.83 0.68
N LYS A 33 -7.02 -20.09 0.71
CA LYS A 33 -8.15 -20.18 -0.21
C LYS A 33 -7.90 -19.21 -1.37
N PRO A 34 -8.23 -19.57 -2.62
CA PRO A 34 -8.04 -18.71 -3.77
C PRO A 34 -8.79 -17.38 -3.56
N VAL A 35 -8.04 -16.32 -3.31
CA VAL A 35 -8.59 -14.98 -3.28
C VAL A 35 -8.94 -14.61 -4.72
N LEU A 36 -10.23 -14.38 -4.99
CA LEU A 36 -10.75 -14.08 -6.33
C LEU A 36 -10.62 -15.22 -7.37
N GLY A 37 -10.46 -16.47 -6.94
CA GLY A 37 -10.40 -17.62 -7.87
C GLY A 37 -9.03 -17.86 -8.53
N LEU A 38 -8.02 -17.07 -8.18
CA LEU A 38 -6.64 -17.26 -8.64
C LEU A 38 -5.83 -17.98 -7.55
N THR A 39 -5.12 -19.02 -7.94
CA THR A 39 -4.21 -19.77 -7.06
C THR A 39 -2.94 -18.95 -6.86
N VAL A 40 -3.01 -17.92 -6.02
CA VAL A 40 -1.87 -17.04 -5.75
C VAL A 40 -0.83 -17.83 -4.95
N SER A 41 0.26 -18.24 -5.59
CA SER A 41 1.39 -18.82 -4.87
C SER A 41 2.02 -17.76 -3.96
N LYS A 42 2.67 -18.15 -2.84
CA LYS A 42 3.34 -17.21 -1.91
C LYS A 42 4.26 -16.19 -2.63
N TRP A 43 4.80 -16.57 -3.78
CA TRP A 43 5.61 -15.73 -4.67
C TRP A 43 4.85 -14.61 -5.38
N GLU A 44 3.58 -14.80 -5.73
CA GLU A 44 2.74 -13.77 -6.34
C GLU A 44 2.20 -12.79 -5.30
N SER A 45 1.92 -13.25 -4.08
CA SER A 45 1.47 -12.40 -2.97
C SER A 45 2.58 -11.49 -2.40
N VAL A 46 3.84 -11.80 -2.69
CA VAL A 46 4.99 -10.91 -2.45
C VAL A 46 4.91 -9.61 -3.25
N VAL A 47 4.33 -9.64 -4.45
CA VAL A 47 4.22 -8.46 -5.33
C VAL A 47 3.36 -7.36 -4.71
N PRO A 48 2.08 -7.58 -4.32
CA PRO A 48 1.27 -6.55 -3.70
C PRO A 48 1.83 -6.12 -2.34
N PHE A 49 2.56 -6.99 -1.63
CA PHE A 49 3.24 -6.61 -0.39
C PHE A 49 4.38 -5.60 -0.62
N LEU A 50 5.23 -5.82 -1.64
CA LEU A 50 6.26 -4.87 -2.04
C LEU A 50 5.66 -3.55 -2.52
N VAL A 51 4.62 -3.61 -3.37
CA VAL A 51 3.95 -2.41 -3.88
C VAL A 51 3.35 -1.60 -2.74
N GLY A 52 2.64 -2.25 -1.80
CA GLY A 52 2.07 -1.58 -0.62
C GLY A 52 3.14 -0.97 0.28
N SER A 53 4.27 -1.66 0.48
CA SER A 53 5.41 -1.15 1.26
C SER A 53 6.04 0.09 0.60
N VAL A 54 6.25 0.08 -0.72
CA VAL A 54 6.79 1.23 -1.45
C VAL A 54 5.83 2.40 -1.41
N PHE A 55 4.52 2.17 -1.60
CA PHE A 55 3.50 3.23 -1.49
C PHE A 55 3.46 3.84 -0.10
N LEU A 56 3.53 3.02 0.95
CA LEU A 56 3.51 3.47 2.33
C LEU A 56 4.78 4.26 2.67
N LEU A 57 5.96 3.74 2.33
CA LEU A 57 7.24 4.43 2.53
C LEU A 57 7.28 5.76 1.77
N THR A 58 6.79 5.79 0.54
CA THR A 58 6.74 7.01 -0.27
C THR A 58 5.75 8.02 0.33
N GLY A 59 4.58 7.57 0.78
CA GLY A 59 3.57 8.41 1.44
C GLY A 59 4.06 9.03 2.74
N VAL A 60 4.71 8.23 3.58
CA VAL A 60 5.29 8.68 4.85
C VAL A 60 6.51 9.58 4.61
N ASN A 61 7.35 9.31 3.60
CA ASN A 61 8.46 10.22 3.30
C ASN A 61 7.96 11.56 2.76
N LEU A 62 6.88 11.56 1.97
CA LEU A 62 6.24 12.77 1.47
C LEU A 62 5.63 13.59 2.61
N ILE A 63 4.94 12.97 3.58
CA ILE A 63 4.42 13.70 4.76
C ILE A 63 5.55 14.26 5.63
N SER A 64 6.66 13.52 5.75
CA SER A 64 7.81 13.90 6.59
C SER A 64 8.66 15.02 5.99
N ARG A 65 8.59 15.26 4.68
CA ARG A 65 9.35 16.30 3.96
C ARG A 65 8.54 17.57 3.67
N VAL A 66 7.28 17.65 4.09
CA VAL A 66 6.36 18.79 3.89
C VAL A 66 6.17 19.56 5.18
#